data_AF-A0A2E6VZ92-F1
#
_entry.id   AF-A0A2E6VZ92-F1
#
_cell.length_a   1.000
_cell.length_b   1.000
_cell.length_c   1.000
_cell.angle_alpha   90.00
_cell.angle_beta   90.00
_cell.angle_gamma   90.00
#
_symmetry.space_group_name_H-M   'P 1'
#
loop_
_entity.id
_entity.type
_entity.pdbx_description
1 polymer ?
#
loop_
_entity_poly.entity_id
_entity_poly.type
_entity_poly.pdbx_seq_one_letter_code
_entity_poly.pdbx_strand_id
1 'polypeptide(L)'
;MSNKKKSFGLRQSSPRIKKILSAVNKKFKKQTHNLFRDFAKSYLESFTSLDIDAFGAEAIVGVVEQHWVFAEELKAKKSSVNVYNPTIKIHGWNGARTIIQIVTDDMPFLVDSVSAELSRQNLEVDIVVHPVMRVQRDKTGRITKLLDKNTLEKRGKLESFMFFQITEQPCSELGNLKNNIEKCIYDVRSAFEDKESMRAAMAKLINELSVQTRGGTKKNS
;
A
#
# COMPACT_ATOMS: atom_id res chain seq x y z
N MET A 1 15.23 -23.89 -7.96
CA MET A 1 13.80 -23.89 -8.34
C MET A 1 13.23 -22.50 -8.13
N SER A 2 13.16 -21.72 -9.21
CA SER A 2 12.81 -20.29 -9.21
C SER A 2 11.32 -20.15 -9.52
N ASN A 3 10.54 -19.69 -8.55
CA ASN A 3 9.11 -19.50 -8.71
C ASN A 3 8.84 -18.13 -9.36
N LYS A 4 8.77 -18.11 -10.69
CA LYS A 4 8.33 -16.97 -11.50
C LYS A 4 6.86 -16.67 -11.17
N LYS A 5 6.58 -15.70 -10.30
CA LYS A 5 5.27 -15.03 -10.25
C LYS A 5 5.06 -14.34 -11.62
N LYS A 6 4.34 -15.02 -12.50
CA LYS A 6 3.90 -14.51 -13.79
C LYS A 6 3.02 -13.28 -13.57
N SER A 7 3.49 -12.14 -14.07
CA SER A 7 2.69 -10.97 -14.38
C SER A 7 1.64 -11.34 -15.44
N PHE A 8 0.43 -11.71 -15.01
CA PHE A 8 -0.78 -11.75 -15.83
C PHE A 8 -1.60 -10.51 -15.43
N GLY A 9 -2.04 -9.60 -16.28
CA GLY A 9 -1.92 -9.43 -17.72
C GLY A 9 -2.39 -8.00 -18.04
N LEU A 10 -1.72 -7.38 -19.01
CA LEU A 10 -2.00 -6.04 -19.51
C LEU A 10 -3.39 -5.92 -20.18
N ARG A 11 -3.99 -4.73 -20.04
CA ARG A 11 -4.77 -4.02 -21.06
C ARG A 11 -5.98 -4.77 -21.65
N GLN A 12 -7.10 -4.75 -20.94
CA GLN A 12 -8.39 -4.22 -21.39
C GLN A 12 -9.25 -4.01 -20.15
N SER A 13 -9.66 -2.78 -19.84
CA SER A 13 -10.56 -2.54 -18.72
C SER A 13 -11.84 -3.36 -18.94
N SER A 14 -12.02 -4.41 -18.14
CA SER A 14 -13.19 -5.30 -18.19
C SER A 14 -14.48 -4.47 -18.26
N PRO A 15 -15.52 -4.89 -19.00
CA PRO A 15 -16.82 -4.22 -18.99
C PRO A 15 -17.34 -3.92 -17.57
N ARG A 16 -16.98 -4.76 -16.60
CA ARG A 16 -17.25 -4.57 -15.16
C ARG A 16 -16.50 -3.36 -14.58
N ILE A 17 -15.20 -3.24 -14.84
CA ILE A 17 -14.38 -2.06 -14.43
C ILE A 17 -14.94 -0.78 -15.05
N LYS A 18 -15.36 -0.81 -16.32
CA LYS A 18 -15.99 0.35 -16.97
C LYS A 18 -17.29 0.77 -16.27
N LYS A 19 -18.12 -0.19 -15.85
CA LYS A 19 -19.35 0.06 -15.10
C LYS A 19 -19.04 0.68 -13.72
N ILE A 20 -18.06 0.15 -12.99
CA ILE A 20 -17.61 0.69 -11.70
C ILE A 20 -17.09 2.12 -11.86
N LEU A 21 -16.20 2.36 -12.84
CA LEU A 21 -15.70 3.71 -13.16
C LEU A 21 -16.82 4.69 -13.49
N SER A 22 -17.89 4.24 -14.16
CA SER A 22 -19.04 5.10 -14.46
C SER A 22 -19.83 5.51 -13.21
N ALA A 23 -19.95 4.62 -12.21
CA ALA A 23 -20.62 4.91 -10.95
C ALA A 23 -19.80 5.89 -10.09
N VAL A 24 -18.51 5.61 -9.95
CA VAL A 24 -17.47 6.47 -9.35
C VAL A 24 -17.52 7.89 -9.93
N ASN A 25 -17.60 8.01 -11.26
CA ASN A 25 -17.62 9.32 -11.94
C ASN A 25 -18.89 10.16 -11.69
N LYS A 26 -20.03 9.59 -11.30
CA LYS A 26 -21.28 10.37 -11.13
C LYS A 26 -21.30 11.23 -9.86
N LYS A 27 -20.39 11.00 -8.90
CA LYS A 27 -20.47 11.54 -7.53
C LYS A 27 -19.53 12.73 -7.23
N PHE A 28 -18.62 13.11 -8.13
CA PHE A 28 -17.53 14.10 -7.85
C PHE A 28 -17.58 15.37 -8.74
N LYS A 29 -17.10 16.51 -8.21
CA LYS A 29 -17.01 17.83 -8.90
C LYS A 29 -15.91 17.87 -9.98
N LYS A 30 -16.08 18.70 -11.03
CA LYS A 30 -15.32 18.71 -12.31
C LYS A 30 -13.77 18.64 -12.23
N GLN A 31 -13.10 19.30 -11.29
CA GLN A 31 -11.62 19.31 -11.25
C GLN A 31 -11.02 18.17 -10.42
N THR A 32 -11.66 17.82 -9.30
CA THR A 32 -11.38 16.58 -8.53
C THR A 32 -11.69 15.33 -9.37
N HIS A 33 -12.57 15.46 -10.37
CA HIS A 33 -13.03 14.38 -11.24
C HIS A 33 -11.91 13.66 -11.98
N ASN A 34 -10.94 14.39 -12.55
CA ASN A 34 -9.87 13.78 -13.34
C ASN A 34 -8.88 13.02 -12.46
N LEU A 35 -8.46 13.61 -11.34
CA LEU A 35 -7.53 12.96 -10.40
C LEU A 35 -8.16 11.72 -9.79
N PHE A 36 -9.41 11.82 -9.33
CA PHE A 36 -10.12 10.68 -8.78
C PHE A 36 -10.36 9.58 -9.82
N ARG A 37 -10.65 9.94 -11.08
CA ARG A 37 -10.79 8.98 -12.17
C ARG A 37 -9.49 8.22 -12.43
N ASP A 38 -8.37 8.93 -12.46
CA ASP A 38 -7.04 8.32 -12.68
C ASP A 38 -6.64 7.42 -11.51
N PHE A 39 -6.95 7.85 -10.28
CA PHE A 39 -6.85 7.04 -9.07
C PHE A 39 -7.68 5.76 -9.18
N ALA A 40 -8.98 5.91 -9.40
CA ALA A 40 -9.92 4.80 -9.46
C ALA A 40 -9.54 3.81 -10.56
N LYS A 41 -9.08 4.28 -11.71
CA LYS A 41 -8.61 3.40 -12.78
C LYS A 41 -7.42 2.55 -12.33
N SER A 42 -6.37 3.19 -11.80
CA SER A 42 -5.16 2.50 -11.34
C SER A 42 -5.47 1.53 -10.20
N TYR A 43 -6.38 1.91 -9.32
CA TYR A 43 -6.84 1.10 -8.20
C TYR A 43 -7.62 -0.14 -8.66
N LEU A 44 -8.56 0.03 -9.60
CA LEU A 44 -9.38 -1.07 -10.13
C LEU A 44 -8.59 -2.04 -11.01
N GLU A 45 -7.53 -1.57 -11.67
CA GLU A 45 -6.59 -2.44 -12.39
C GLU A 45 -5.81 -3.39 -11.46
N SER A 46 -5.81 -3.11 -10.15
CA SER A 46 -5.18 -3.96 -9.14
C SER A 46 -6.13 -5.01 -8.54
N PHE A 47 -7.42 -5.00 -8.92
CA PHE A 47 -8.36 -6.07 -8.57
C PHE A 47 -8.36 -7.17 -9.63
N THR A 48 -8.46 -8.42 -9.18
CA THR A 48 -8.74 -9.56 -10.05
C THR A 48 -10.25 -9.70 -10.31
N SER A 49 -10.63 -10.51 -11.30
CA SER A 49 -12.05 -10.82 -11.53
C SER A 49 -12.67 -11.57 -10.34
N LEU A 50 -11.89 -12.41 -9.65
CA LEU A 50 -12.32 -13.12 -8.45
C LEU A 50 -12.63 -12.15 -7.30
N ASP A 51 -11.77 -11.15 -7.10
CA ASP A 51 -12.01 -10.12 -6.08
C ASP A 51 -13.29 -9.33 -6.38
N ILE A 52 -13.53 -8.98 -7.65
CA ILE A 52 -14.73 -8.25 -8.07
C ILE A 52 -15.99 -9.07 -7.80
N ASP A 53 -15.94 -10.37 -8.04
CA ASP A 53 -17.09 -11.25 -7.87
C ASP A 53 -17.34 -11.58 -6.40
N ALA A 54 -16.29 -11.74 -5.59
CA ALA A 54 -16.39 -11.98 -4.15
C ALA A 54 -16.82 -10.73 -3.36
N PHE A 55 -16.27 -9.56 -3.72
CA PHE A 55 -16.48 -8.34 -2.97
C PHE A 55 -17.71 -7.53 -3.45
N GLY A 56 -18.04 -7.66 -4.74
CA GLY A 56 -19.16 -6.95 -5.35
C GLY A 56 -18.81 -5.53 -5.79
N ALA A 57 -19.41 -5.11 -6.90
CA ALA A 57 -19.11 -3.82 -7.53
C ALA A 57 -19.41 -2.61 -6.62
N GLU A 58 -20.50 -2.65 -5.85
CA GLU A 58 -20.89 -1.54 -4.97
C GLU A 58 -19.93 -1.35 -3.80
N ALA A 59 -19.48 -2.46 -3.19
CA ALA A 59 -18.48 -2.42 -2.12
C ALA A 59 -17.14 -1.87 -2.62
N ILE A 60 -16.72 -2.29 -3.82
CA ILE A 60 -15.51 -1.75 -4.47
C ILE A 60 -15.62 -0.24 -4.68
N VAL A 61 -16.74 0.26 -5.20
CA VAL A 61 -16.94 1.72 -5.37
C VAL A 61 -16.76 2.41 -4.02
N GLY A 62 -17.42 1.91 -2.97
CA GLY A 62 -17.31 2.48 -1.63
C GLY A 62 -15.88 2.47 -1.09
N VAL A 63 -15.14 1.38 -1.27
CA VAL A 63 -13.73 1.29 -0.85
C VAL A 63 -12.85 2.27 -1.60
N VAL A 64 -12.98 2.37 -2.93
CA VAL A 64 -12.19 3.29 -3.74
C VAL A 64 -12.47 4.74 -3.35
N GLU A 65 -13.74 5.10 -3.15
CA GLU A 65 -14.12 6.44 -2.69
C GLU A 65 -13.52 6.78 -1.33
N GLN A 66 -13.63 5.85 -0.37
CA GLN A 66 -13.12 6.07 0.99
C GLN A 66 -11.59 6.15 1.02
N HIS A 67 -10.91 5.31 0.23
CA HIS A 67 -9.44 5.35 0.17
C HIS A 67 -8.96 6.65 -0.48
N TRP A 68 -9.68 7.18 -1.47
CA TRP A 68 -9.38 8.49 -2.06
C TRP A 68 -9.52 9.62 -1.05
N VAL A 69 -10.66 9.70 -0.35
CA VAL A 69 -10.90 10.72 0.70
C VAL A 69 -9.80 10.65 1.76
N PHE A 70 -9.49 9.44 2.23
CA PHE A 70 -8.44 9.20 3.20
C PHE A 70 -7.05 9.63 2.71
N ALA A 71 -6.75 9.40 1.42
CA ALA A 71 -5.49 9.83 0.82
C ALA A 71 -5.39 11.35 0.65
N GLU A 72 -6.49 12.06 0.40
CA GLU A 72 -6.51 13.53 0.35
C GLU A 72 -6.34 14.17 1.73
N GLU A 73 -6.77 13.48 2.79
CA GLU A 73 -6.62 13.91 4.18
C GLU A 73 -5.24 13.65 4.78
N LEU A 74 -4.31 13.04 4.03
CA LEU A 74 -2.94 12.81 4.45
C LEU A 74 -2.22 14.15 4.67
N LYS A 75 -2.33 14.67 5.90
CA LYS A 75 -1.49 15.75 6.43
C LYS A 75 -0.03 15.28 6.51
N ALA A 76 0.90 16.15 6.88
CA ALA A 76 2.36 15.99 6.87
C ALA A 76 3.01 14.70 7.48
N LYS A 77 2.23 13.68 7.85
CA LYS A 77 2.66 12.33 8.19
C LYS A 77 3.18 11.57 6.95
N LYS A 78 4.20 10.73 7.16
CA LYS A 78 4.81 9.83 6.16
C LYS A 78 3.95 8.58 5.83
N SER A 79 2.96 8.28 6.66
CA SER A 79 2.00 7.18 6.50
C SER A 79 0.67 7.51 7.18
N SER A 80 -0.40 6.85 6.74
CA SER A 80 -1.70 6.87 7.41
C SER A 80 -2.38 5.52 7.27
N VAL A 81 -2.98 5.05 8.36
CA VAL A 81 -3.72 3.79 8.43
C VAL A 81 -5.16 4.08 8.87
N ASN A 82 -6.12 3.55 8.12
CA ASN A 82 -7.54 3.56 8.44
C ASN A 82 -8.02 2.12 8.60
N VAL A 83 -8.77 1.85 9.67
CA VAL A 83 -9.32 0.53 9.98
C VAL A 83 -10.77 0.71 10.40
N TYR A 84 -11.70 0.07 9.70
CA TYR A 84 -13.14 0.24 9.94
C TYR A 84 -13.97 -0.97 9.51
N ASN A 85 -15.16 -1.11 10.11
CA ASN A 85 -16.20 -2.01 9.60
C ASN A 85 -17.17 -1.20 8.72
N PRO A 86 -17.45 -1.64 7.49
CA PRO A 86 -18.29 -0.91 6.54
C PRO A 86 -19.75 -0.90 6.99
N THR A 87 -20.40 0.23 6.76
CA THR A 87 -21.81 0.46 7.11
C THR A 87 -22.51 1.16 5.95
N ILE A 88 -23.77 0.80 5.70
CA ILE A 88 -24.54 1.37 4.58
C ILE A 88 -24.57 2.90 4.66
N LYS A 89 -24.75 3.47 5.86
CA LYS A 89 -24.89 4.91 6.08
C LYS A 89 -23.65 5.72 5.70
N ILE A 90 -22.45 5.21 6.00
CA ILE A 90 -21.20 5.94 5.81
C ILE A 90 -20.53 5.53 4.49
N HIS A 91 -20.58 4.24 4.16
CA HIS A 91 -19.78 3.63 3.10
C HIS A 91 -20.61 3.28 1.87
N GLY A 92 -21.95 3.29 1.96
CA GLY A 92 -22.86 2.89 0.89
C GLY A 92 -23.03 1.38 0.75
N TRP A 93 -22.36 0.59 1.59
CA TRP A 93 -22.44 -0.87 1.62
C TRP A 93 -22.15 -1.38 3.04
N ASN A 94 -22.62 -2.59 3.34
CA ASN A 94 -22.21 -3.34 4.51
C ASN A 94 -21.59 -4.67 4.09
N GLY A 95 -20.73 -5.19 4.93
CA GLY A 95 -20.16 -6.52 4.81
C GLY A 95 -19.64 -6.91 6.17
N ALA A 96 -19.85 -8.16 6.58
CA ALA A 96 -19.30 -8.70 7.83
C ALA A 96 -17.78 -8.90 7.69
N ARG A 97 -17.05 -7.80 7.49
CA ARG A 97 -15.62 -7.72 7.19
C ARG A 97 -15.03 -6.45 7.77
N THR A 98 -13.76 -6.49 8.16
CA THR A 98 -13.00 -5.30 8.52
C THR A 98 -12.13 -4.88 7.34
N ILE A 99 -12.12 -3.58 7.08
CA ILE A 99 -11.36 -2.96 5.99
C ILE A 99 -10.19 -2.19 6.57
N ILE A 100 -9.02 -2.44 6.00
CA ILE A 100 -7.78 -1.73 6.32
C ILE A 100 -7.35 -1.00 5.05
N GLN A 101 -7.13 0.31 5.16
CA GLN A 101 -6.60 1.15 4.09
C GLN A 101 -5.33 1.85 4.57
N ILE A 102 -4.29 1.84 3.74
CA ILE A 102 -2.98 2.37 4.09
C ILE A 102 -2.47 3.21 2.93
N VAL A 103 -2.04 4.43 3.25
CA VAL A 103 -1.33 5.30 2.32
C VAL A 103 0.04 5.62 2.90
N THR A 104 1.11 5.32 2.20
CA THR A 104 2.48 5.62 2.63
C THR A 104 3.45 5.73 1.44
N ASP A 105 4.64 6.31 1.64
CA ASP A 105 5.71 6.22 0.65
C ASP A 105 5.98 4.75 0.29
N ASP A 106 6.22 4.47 -0.99
CA ASP A 106 6.54 3.13 -1.46
C ASP A 106 7.91 2.68 -0.95
N MET A 107 7.94 1.52 -0.28
CA MET A 107 9.13 0.91 0.30
C MET A 107 9.08 -0.60 0.09
N PRO A 108 10.24 -1.28 -0.07
CA PRO A 108 10.29 -2.73 -0.17
C PRO A 108 9.63 -3.43 1.02
N PHE A 109 9.02 -4.60 0.77
CA PHE A 109 8.45 -5.51 1.78
C PHE A 109 7.21 -5.01 2.55
N LEU A 110 6.62 -3.87 2.19
CA LEU A 110 5.43 -3.33 2.87
C LEU A 110 4.28 -4.34 2.94
N VAL A 111 3.85 -4.88 1.79
CA VAL A 111 2.72 -5.84 1.74
C VAL A 111 3.01 -7.09 2.54
N ASP A 112 4.21 -7.66 2.38
CA ASP A 112 4.60 -8.89 3.07
C ASP A 112 4.66 -8.68 4.59
N SER A 113 5.17 -7.52 5.03
CA SER A 113 5.28 -7.20 6.46
C SER A 113 3.91 -6.97 7.10
N VAL A 114 3.03 -6.21 6.44
CA VAL A 114 1.66 -6.00 6.93
C VAL A 114 0.89 -7.32 6.94
N SER A 115 1.02 -8.14 5.90
CA SER A 115 0.39 -9.46 5.84
C SER A 115 0.89 -10.38 6.95
N ALA A 116 2.19 -10.36 7.24
CA ALA A 116 2.78 -11.12 8.35
C ALA A 116 2.28 -10.62 9.71
N GLU A 117 2.12 -9.31 9.89
CA GLU A 117 1.57 -8.75 11.14
C GLU A 117 0.09 -9.15 11.34
N LEU A 118 -0.71 -9.15 10.28
CA LEU A 118 -2.10 -9.64 10.34
C LEU A 118 -2.14 -11.13 10.66
N SER A 119 -1.30 -11.93 10.01
CA SER A 119 -1.19 -13.37 10.27
C SER A 119 -0.73 -13.66 11.70
N ARG A 120 0.20 -12.88 12.26
CA ARG A 120 0.67 -13.00 13.66
C ARG A 120 -0.46 -12.81 14.67
N GLN A 121 -1.48 -12.03 14.31
CA GLN A 121 -2.68 -11.83 15.12
C GLN A 121 -3.80 -12.85 14.82
N ASN A 122 -3.51 -13.89 14.02
CA ASN A 122 -4.48 -14.88 13.52
C ASN A 122 -5.64 -14.25 12.73
N LEU A 123 -5.39 -13.13 12.05
CA LEU A 123 -6.37 -12.47 11.19
C LEU A 123 -6.23 -13.02 9.76
N GLU A 124 -7.29 -13.67 9.29
CA GLU A 124 -7.37 -14.17 7.92
C GLU A 124 -7.58 -13.01 6.95
N VAL A 125 -6.73 -12.94 5.93
CA VAL A 125 -6.76 -11.92 4.89
C VAL A 125 -7.40 -12.50 3.63
N ASP A 126 -8.55 -11.95 3.26
CA ASP A 126 -9.33 -12.43 2.12
C ASP A 126 -8.89 -11.79 0.81
N ILE A 127 -8.62 -10.49 0.84
CA ILE A 127 -8.29 -9.68 -0.33
C ILE A 127 -7.16 -8.74 0.04
N VAL A 128 -6.16 -8.66 -0.84
CA VAL A 128 -5.08 -7.68 -0.79
C VAL A 128 -4.99 -6.96 -2.12
N VAL A 129 -5.07 -5.63 -2.08
CA VAL A 129 -4.90 -4.76 -3.25
C VAL A 129 -3.82 -3.74 -2.94
N HIS A 130 -2.83 -3.60 -3.83
CA HIS A 130 -1.68 -2.72 -3.62
C HIS A 130 -1.25 -2.04 -4.92
N PRO A 131 -1.97 -0.99 -5.36
CA PRO A 131 -1.50 -0.13 -6.42
C PRO A 131 -0.37 0.76 -5.88
N VAL A 132 0.69 0.85 -6.65
CA VAL A 132 1.75 1.84 -6.44
C VAL A 132 1.58 2.92 -7.51
N MET A 133 1.46 4.18 -7.07
CA MET A 133 1.22 5.32 -7.94
C MET A 133 2.25 6.40 -7.67
N ARG A 134 2.61 7.18 -8.70
CA ARG A 134 3.43 8.36 -8.52
C ARG A 134 2.52 9.56 -8.21
N VAL A 135 2.72 10.15 -7.05
CA VAL A 135 1.87 11.20 -6.48
C VAL A 135 2.66 12.49 -6.36
N GLN A 136 2.07 13.59 -6.81
CA GLN A 136 2.54 14.94 -6.49
C GLN A 136 1.57 15.56 -5.50
N ARG A 137 2.09 16.00 -4.35
CA ARG A 137 1.32 16.68 -3.31
C ARG A 137 1.76 18.14 -3.21
N ASP A 138 0.82 19.03 -2.87
CA ASP A 138 1.14 20.41 -2.53
C ASP A 138 1.70 20.53 -1.10
N LYS A 139 2.03 21.74 -0.67
CA LYS A 139 2.56 22.01 0.68
C LYS A 139 1.56 21.68 1.81
N THR A 140 0.27 21.56 1.49
CA THR A 140 -0.79 21.21 2.45
C THR A 140 -1.04 19.69 2.51
N GLY A 141 -0.38 18.91 1.65
CA GLY A 141 -0.53 17.46 1.55
C GLY A 141 -1.56 17.01 0.53
N ARG A 142 -2.25 17.92 -0.17
CA ARG A 142 -3.29 17.56 -1.15
C ARG A 142 -2.68 17.04 -2.43
N ILE A 143 -3.32 16.02 -3.01
CA ILE A 143 -2.91 15.44 -4.29
C ILE A 143 -3.19 16.46 -5.41
N THR A 144 -2.16 16.86 -6.13
CA THR A 144 -2.26 17.77 -7.28
C THR A 144 -2.10 17.05 -8.61
N LYS A 145 -1.44 15.88 -8.61
CA LYS A 145 -1.25 15.05 -9.79
C LYS A 145 -1.05 13.59 -9.42
N LEU A 146 -1.65 12.71 -10.22
CA LEU A 146 -1.42 11.27 -10.19
C LEU A 146 -0.87 10.81 -11.53
N LEU A 147 0.10 9.91 -11.45
CA LEU A 147 0.80 9.35 -12.59
C LEU A 147 1.00 7.85 -12.38
N ASP A 148 0.96 7.08 -13.46
CA ASP A 148 1.35 5.67 -13.43
C ASP A 148 2.80 5.53 -12.95
N LYS A 149 3.11 4.48 -12.18
CA LYS A 149 4.47 4.27 -11.66
C LYS A 149 5.54 4.19 -12.76
N ASN A 150 5.16 3.75 -13.97
CA ASN A 150 6.04 3.59 -15.13
C ASN A 150 6.06 4.81 -16.07
N THR A 151 5.46 5.94 -15.66
CA THR A 151 5.55 7.16 -16.46
C THR A 151 7.00 7.64 -16.62
N LEU A 152 7.29 8.32 -17.73
CA LEU A 152 8.58 9.00 -17.94
C LEU A 152 8.73 10.23 -17.02
N GLU A 153 7.61 10.81 -16.57
CA GLU A 153 7.62 11.97 -15.68
C GLU A 153 8.02 11.55 -14.25
N LYS A 154 9.27 11.83 -13.87
CA LYS A 154 9.80 11.47 -12.54
C LYS A 154 9.40 12.42 -11.41
N ARG A 155 8.60 13.46 -11.68
CA ARG A 155 8.17 14.42 -10.67
C ARG A 155 7.11 13.80 -9.76
N GLY A 156 7.33 13.86 -8.44
CA GLY A 156 6.49 13.23 -7.43
C GLY A 156 7.12 11.98 -6.82
N LYS A 157 6.55 11.51 -5.71
CA LYS A 157 7.02 10.33 -4.97
C LYS A 157 6.18 9.12 -5.35
N LEU A 158 6.76 7.92 -5.24
CA LEU A 158 5.99 6.69 -5.30
C LEU A 158 5.30 6.52 -3.95
N GLU A 159 3.98 6.34 -3.98
CA GLU A 159 3.16 6.03 -2.81
C GLU A 159 2.45 4.69 -3.03
N SER A 160 2.39 3.92 -1.95
CA SER A 160 1.69 2.65 -1.81
C SER A 160 0.29 2.89 -1.25
N PHE A 161 -0.74 2.42 -1.97
CA PHE A 161 -2.14 2.49 -1.54
C PHE A 161 -2.66 1.10 -1.20
N MET A 162 -2.33 0.58 -0.02
CA MET A 162 -2.69 -0.80 0.32
C MET A 162 -4.11 -0.89 0.86
N PHE A 163 -4.82 -1.92 0.43
CA PHE A 163 -6.12 -2.31 0.95
C PHE A 163 -6.08 -3.78 1.35
N PHE A 164 -6.58 -4.06 2.56
CA PHE A 164 -6.78 -5.41 3.05
C PHE A 164 -8.23 -5.55 3.48
N GLN A 165 -8.83 -6.67 3.10
CA GLN A 165 -10.07 -7.16 3.66
C GLN A 165 -9.76 -8.34 4.55
N ILE A 166 -10.27 -8.29 5.78
CA ILE A 166 -10.15 -9.38 6.74
C ILE A 166 -11.53 -9.73 7.30
N THR A 167 -11.61 -10.87 7.98
CA THR A 167 -12.78 -11.25 8.81
C THR A 167 -13.11 -10.13 9.81
N GLU A 168 -14.41 -9.87 9.99
CA GLU A 168 -14.89 -8.80 10.88
C GLU A 168 -14.29 -8.89 12.28
N GLN A 169 -13.76 -7.77 12.74
CA GLN A 169 -13.23 -7.60 14.08
C GLN A 169 -14.18 -6.79 14.95
N PRO A 170 -14.24 -7.05 16.26
CA PRO A 170 -14.98 -6.21 17.20
C PRO A 170 -14.51 -4.75 17.14
N CYS A 171 -15.45 -3.80 17.23
CA CYS A 171 -15.13 -2.36 17.22
C CYS A 171 -14.09 -1.95 18.27
N SER A 172 -14.02 -2.66 19.40
CA SER A 172 -13.02 -2.43 20.46
C SER A 172 -11.59 -2.72 20.02
N GLU A 173 -11.39 -3.64 19.07
CA GLU A 173 -10.05 -4.06 18.62
C GLU A 173 -9.51 -3.25 17.44
N LEU A 174 -10.37 -2.50 16.73
CA LEU A 174 -9.95 -1.76 15.53
C LEU A 174 -8.84 -0.74 15.82
N GLY A 175 -8.88 -0.11 16.99
CA GLY A 175 -7.82 0.81 17.44
C GLY A 175 -6.49 0.12 17.68
N ASN A 176 -6.51 -1.07 18.31
CA ASN A 176 -5.31 -1.88 18.54
C ASN A 176 -4.72 -2.36 17.22
N LEU A 177 -5.56 -2.88 16.34
CA LEU A 177 -5.17 -3.32 15.00
C LEU A 177 -4.51 -2.20 14.20
N LYS A 178 -5.12 -1.01 14.18
CA LYS A 178 -4.55 0.19 13.56
C LYS A 178 -3.16 0.50 14.11
N ASN A 179 -3.01 0.56 15.44
CA ASN A 179 -1.74 0.90 16.08
C ASN A 179 -0.63 -0.12 15.75
N ASN A 180 -0.97 -1.41 15.70
CA ASN A 180 -0.02 -2.46 15.35
C ASN A 180 0.46 -2.35 13.90
N ILE A 181 -0.45 -2.05 12.96
CA ILE A 181 -0.11 -1.82 11.55
C ILE A 181 0.77 -0.57 11.40
N GLU A 182 0.44 0.52 12.12
CA GLU A 182 1.25 1.74 12.10
C GLU A 182 2.69 1.49 12.60
N LYS A 183 2.85 0.69 13.67
CA LYS A 183 4.16 0.25 14.16
C LYS A 183 4.90 -0.60 13.12
N CYS A 184 4.23 -1.58 12.51
CA CYS A 184 4.83 -2.41 11.46
C CYS A 184 5.36 -1.56 10.29
N ILE A 185 4.59 -0.57 9.83
CA ILE A 185 5.03 0.35 8.76
C ILE A 185 6.23 1.19 9.21
N TYR A 186 6.24 1.63 10.47
CA TYR A 186 7.36 2.38 11.04
C TYR A 186 8.64 1.54 11.08
N ASP A 187 8.55 0.27 11.48
CA ASP A 187 9.70 -0.63 11.54
C ASP A 187 10.27 -0.91 10.15
N VAL A 188 9.40 -1.17 9.15
CA VAL A 188 9.80 -1.33 7.75
C VAL A 188 10.51 -0.08 7.23
N ARG A 189 9.98 1.11 7.56
CA ARG A 189 10.60 2.38 7.17
C ARG A 189 11.98 2.55 7.80
N SER A 190 12.11 2.29 9.08
CA SER A 190 13.37 2.44 9.81
C SER A 190 14.43 1.51 9.23
N ALA A 191 14.08 0.25 8.98
CA ALA A 191 14.97 -0.70 8.32
C ALA A 191 15.35 -0.30 6.88
N PHE A 192 14.43 0.32 6.14
CA PHE A 192 14.69 0.81 4.78
C PHE A 192 15.60 2.04 4.77
N GLU A 193 15.37 3.01 5.65
CA GLU A 193 16.16 4.23 5.78
C GLU A 193 17.59 3.94 6.32
N ASP A 194 17.76 2.94 7.20
CA ASP A 194 19.06 2.55 7.78
C ASP A 194 19.96 1.69 6.87
N LYS A 195 19.46 1.27 5.71
CA LYS A 195 20.12 0.29 4.83
C LYS A 195 21.55 0.67 4.42
N GLU A 196 21.80 1.93 4.08
CA GLU A 196 23.12 2.38 3.63
C GLU A 196 24.10 2.52 4.80
N SER A 197 23.64 2.98 5.96
CA SER A 197 24.45 3.03 7.19
C SER A 197 24.87 1.63 7.65
N MET A 198 23.95 0.66 7.62
CA MET A 198 24.25 -0.74 7.95
C MET A 198 25.24 -1.37 6.96
N ARG A 199 25.09 -1.09 5.66
CA ARG A 199 26.04 -1.55 4.63
C ARG A 199 27.43 -0.96 4.83
N ALA A 200 27.51 0.32 5.14
CA ALA A 200 28.79 0.98 5.42
C ALA A 200 29.48 0.38 6.67
N ALA A 201 28.73 0.12 7.74
CA ALA A 201 29.24 -0.53 8.94
C ALA A 201 29.74 -1.96 8.67
N MET A 202 28.97 -2.76 7.93
CA MET A 202 29.41 -4.10 7.51
C MET A 202 30.66 -4.07 6.64
N ALA A 203 30.72 -3.15 5.67
CA ALA A 203 31.90 -2.99 4.82
C ALA A 203 33.15 -2.60 5.64
N LYS A 204 32.98 -1.74 6.65
CA LYS A 204 34.05 -1.36 7.57
C LYS A 204 34.56 -2.57 8.37
N LEU A 205 33.66 -3.38 8.93
CA LEU A 205 34.00 -4.61 9.65
C LEU A 205 34.74 -5.63 8.79
N ILE A 206 34.29 -5.82 7.54
CA ILE A 206 34.99 -6.69 6.56
C ILE A 206 36.42 -6.19 6.32
N ASN A 207 36.60 -4.87 6.15
CA ASN A 207 37.93 -4.28 5.97
C ASN A 207 38.81 -4.51 7.20
N GLU A 208 38.32 -4.27 8.41
CA GLU A 208 39.07 -4.49 9.66
C GLU A 208 39.50 -5.96 9.83
N LEU A 209 38.62 -6.91 9.55
CA LEU A 209 38.93 -8.35 9.59
C LEU A 209 39.92 -8.78 8.49
N SER A 210 39.84 -8.19 7.29
CA SER A 210 40.77 -8.48 6.20
C SER A 210 42.19 -7.99 6.49
N VAL A 211 42.32 -6.88 7.24
CA VAL A 211 43.61 -6.33 7.69
C VAL A 211 44.24 -7.22 8.77
N GLN A 212 43.45 -7.74 9.72
CA GLN A 212 43.95 -8.68 10.73
C GLN A 212 44.45 -10.00 10.12
N THR A 213 43.76 -10.53 9.11
CA THR A 213 44.14 -11.82 8.48
C THR A 213 45.47 -11.72 7.70
N ARG A 214 45.83 -10.54 7.16
CA ARG A 214 47.12 -10.31 6.48
C ARG A 214 48.30 -10.05 7.44
N GLY A 215 48.03 -9.76 8.70
CA GLY A 215 49.04 -9.55 9.74
C GLY A 215 49.51 -10.83 10.46
N GLY A 216 48.82 -11.96 10.26
CA GLY A 216 49.04 -13.21 11.02
C GLY A 216 50.12 -14.16 10.51
N THR A 217 50.71 -13.95 9.32
CA THR A 217 51.68 -14.89 8.68
C THR A 217 53.16 -14.52 8.88
N LYS A 218 53.50 -13.85 9.98
CA LYS A 218 54.92 -13.65 10.38
C LYS A 218 55.16 -14.02 11.85
N LYS A 219 55.37 -15.31 12.10
CA LYS A 219 56.33 -15.93 13.04
C LYS A 219 55.76 -17.28 13.49
N ASN A 220 56.36 -18.36 13.00
CA ASN A 220 57.15 -19.22 13.86
C ASN A 220 58.15 -19.99 12.99
N SER A 221 59.40 -19.79 13.38
CA SER A 221 60.65 -20.46 12.99
C SER A 221 60.55 -21.98 13.00
#